data_AF-A0A353N9V0-F1
#
_entry.id   AF-A0A353N9V0-F1
#
_cell.length_a   1.000
_cell.length_b   1.000
_cell.length_c   1.000
_cell.angle_alpha   90.00
_cell.angle_beta   90.00
_cell.angle_gamma   90.00
#
_symmetry.space_group_name_H-M   'P 1'
#
loop_
_entity.id
_entity.type
_entity.pdbx_description
1 polymer ?
#
loop_
_entity_poly.entity_id
_entity_poly.type
_entity_poly.pdbx_seq_one_letter_code
_entity_poly.pdbx_strand_id
1 'polypeptide(L)'
;LLIDTGGNTGSQSATLVVRALVTGDIKLSDWGKILLKEIMVGAFLGVVLGVAGMTLGFFRGGYQIGVVVGLTMGAIVIFSNIVGMILPFILTKMKLDPAVASSPLITSVCDIAGLAIYFSIASWVFGF
;
A
#
# COMPACT_ATOMS: atom_id res chain seq x y z
N LEU A 1 -11.04 7.03 -3.66
CA LEU A 1 -9.80 7.25 -4.44
C LEU A 1 -8.59 6.84 -3.61
N LEU A 2 -8.21 7.60 -2.57
CA LEU A 2 -7.02 7.26 -1.74
C LEU A 2 -7.05 5.85 -1.13
N ILE A 3 -8.11 5.54 -0.39
CA ILE A 3 -8.26 4.28 0.34
C ILE A 3 -8.38 3.08 -0.62
N ASP A 4 -9.25 3.22 -1.62
CA ASP A 4 -9.49 2.21 -2.66
C ASP A 4 -8.22 1.90 -3.48
N THR A 5 -7.42 2.92 -3.83
CA THR A 5 -6.13 2.73 -4.50
C THR A 5 -5.14 1.97 -3.63
N GLY A 6 -5.14 2.21 -2.31
CA GLY A 6 -4.42 1.40 -1.34
C GLY A 6 -4.84 -0.07 -1.41
N GLY A 7 -6.12 -0.37 -1.13
CA GLY A 7 -6.64 -1.74 -1.12
C GLY A 7 -6.33 -2.52 -2.41
N ASN A 8 -6.46 -1.89 -3.58
CA ASN A 8 -6.14 -2.50 -4.87
C ASN A 8 -4.65 -2.81 -5.04
N THR A 9 -3.77 -1.88 -4.65
CA THR A 9 -2.31 -2.07 -4.73
C THR A 9 -1.84 -3.20 -3.81
N GLY A 10 -2.28 -3.19 -2.55
CA GLY A 10 -1.92 -4.24 -1.60
C GLY A 10 -2.46 -5.61 -1.99
N SER A 11 -3.69 -5.67 -2.52
CA SER A 11 -4.27 -6.92 -3.01
C SER A 11 -3.50 -7.48 -4.20
N GLN A 12 -3.01 -6.62 -5.09
CA GLN A 12 -2.15 -7.02 -6.20
C GLN A 12 -0.82 -7.60 -5.69
N SER A 13 -0.14 -6.89 -4.79
CA SER A 13 1.11 -7.35 -4.18
C SER A 13 0.93 -8.70 -3.48
N ALA A 14 -0.12 -8.85 -2.66
CA ALA A 14 -0.43 -10.11 -2.01
C ALA A 14 -0.68 -11.24 -3.00
N THR A 15 -1.46 -11.01 -4.05
CA THR A 15 -1.74 -12.03 -5.07
C THR A 15 -0.44 -12.52 -5.73
N LEU A 16 0.47 -11.60 -6.08
CA LEU A 16 1.75 -11.95 -6.68
C LEU A 16 2.63 -12.76 -5.72
N VAL A 17 2.68 -12.37 -4.44
CA VAL A 17 3.48 -13.03 -3.41
C VAL A 17 2.91 -14.40 -3.03
N VAL A 18 1.60 -14.52 -2.84
CA VAL A 18 0.92 -15.80 -2.60
C VAL A 18 1.20 -16.75 -3.75
N ARG A 19 1.01 -16.29 -5.00
CA ARG A 19 1.29 -17.12 -6.17
C ARG A 19 2.72 -17.60 -6.18
N ALA A 20 3.69 -16.71 -5.98
CA ALA A 20 5.11 -17.06 -6.01
C ALA A 20 5.53 -17.99 -4.85
N LEU A 21 4.90 -17.87 -3.67
CA LEU A 21 5.11 -18.79 -2.54
C LEU A 21 4.55 -20.18 -2.86
N VAL A 22 3.36 -20.25 -3.45
CA VAL A 22 2.68 -21.52 -3.78
C VAL A 22 3.36 -22.23 -4.95
N THR A 23 3.85 -21.51 -5.95
CA THR A 23 4.62 -22.09 -7.07
C THR A 23 6.05 -22.48 -6.69
N GLY A 24 6.53 -22.04 -5.53
CA GLY A 24 7.90 -22.28 -5.08
C GLY A 24 8.95 -21.38 -5.75
N ASP A 25 8.51 -20.35 -6.48
CA ASP A 25 9.39 -19.36 -7.11
C ASP A 25 10.14 -18.51 -6.08
N ILE A 26 9.56 -18.33 -4.89
CA ILE A 26 10.18 -17.62 -3.76
C ILE A 26 10.12 -18.47 -2.48
N LYS A 27 11.16 -18.35 -1.64
CA LYS A 27 11.21 -18.99 -0.32
C LYS A 27 11.00 -17.97 0.78
N LEU A 28 10.65 -18.45 1.98
CA LEU A 28 10.57 -17.60 3.18
C LEU A 28 11.87 -16.84 3.47
N SER A 29 13.03 -17.39 3.09
CA SER A 29 14.34 -16.74 3.22
C SER A 29 14.51 -15.51 2.31
N ASP A 30 13.73 -15.39 1.23
CA ASP A 30 13.84 -14.31 0.25
C ASP A 30 13.08 -13.03 0.64
N TRP A 31 12.39 -13.04 1.80
CA TRP A 31 11.53 -11.95 2.25
C TRP A 31 12.19 -10.56 2.18
N GLY A 32 13.47 -10.44 2.56
CA GLY A 32 14.19 -9.17 2.54
C GLY A 32 14.47 -8.64 1.13
N LYS A 33 14.79 -9.53 0.19
CA LYS A 33 14.99 -9.16 -1.23
C LYS A 33 13.67 -8.70 -1.84
N ILE A 34 12.58 -9.39 -1.51
CA ILE A 34 11.23 -9.08 -2.01
C ILE A 34 10.74 -7.77 -1.39
N LEU A 35 10.98 -7.53 -0.10
CA LEU A 35 10.69 -6.25 0.54
C LEU A 35 11.35 -5.08 -0.17
N LEU A 36 12.64 -5.19 -0.49
CA LEU A 36 13.34 -4.11 -1.20
C LEU A 36 12.73 -3.88 -2.59
N LYS A 37 12.42 -4.95 -3.31
CA LYS A 37 11.73 -4.88 -4.62
C LYS A 37 10.37 -4.20 -4.50
N GLU A 38 9.55 -4.59 -3.53
CA GLU A 38 8.20 -4.05 -3.33
C GLU A 38 8.21 -2.60 -2.83
N ILE A 39 9.23 -2.20 -2.07
CA ILE A 39 9.46 -0.79 -1.73
C ILE A 39 9.77 0.02 -2.99
N MET A 40 10.64 -0.47 -3.88
CA MET A 40 10.95 0.22 -5.14
C MET A 40 9.73 0.33 -6.06
N VAL A 41 8.99 -0.77 -6.24
CA VAL A 41 7.75 -0.79 -7.03
C VAL A 41 6.71 0.15 -6.41
N GLY A 42 6.51 0.06 -5.10
CA GLY A 42 5.57 0.89 -4.35
C GLY A 42 5.95 2.37 -4.38
N ALA A 43 7.23 2.71 -4.30
CA ALA A 43 7.70 4.08 -4.41
C ALA A 43 7.46 4.64 -5.82
N PHE A 44 7.77 3.87 -6.86
CA PHE A 44 7.50 4.29 -8.24
C PHE A 44 6.00 4.51 -8.47
N LEU A 45 5.17 3.54 -8.08
CA LEU A 45 3.72 3.63 -8.20
C LEU A 45 3.16 4.79 -7.36
N GLY A 46 3.69 4.96 -6.14
CA GLY A 46 3.31 6.01 -5.22
C GLY A 46 3.64 7.41 -5.73
N VAL A 47 4.77 7.59 -6.43
CA VAL A 47 5.10 8.86 -7.09
C VAL A 47 4.13 9.14 -8.23
N VAL A 48 3.90 8.17 -9.12
CA VAL A 48 3.00 8.36 -10.27
C VAL A 48 1.58 8.68 -9.81
N LEU A 49 1.04 7.90 -8.88
CA LEU A 49 -0.31 8.08 -8.35
C LEU A 49 -0.39 9.31 -7.44
N GLY A 50 0.67 9.64 -6.71
CA GLY A 50 0.78 10.84 -5.87
C GLY A 50 0.73 12.11 -6.69
N VAL A 51 1.46 12.18 -7.80
CA VAL A 51 1.40 13.32 -8.73
C VAL A 51 0.01 13.45 -9.37
N ALA A 52 -0.58 12.33 -9.79
CA ALA A 52 -1.94 12.34 -10.32
C ALA A 52 -2.98 12.78 -9.27
N GLY A 53 -2.85 12.31 -8.03
CA GLY A 53 -3.71 12.71 -6.92
C GLY A 53 -3.54 14.19 -6.55
N MET A 54 -2.30 14.68 -6.55
CA MET A 54 -1.98 16.08 -6.27
C MET A 54 -2.60 17.02 -7.28
N THR A 55 -2.50 16.71 -8.58
CA THR A 55 -3.10 17.54 -9.63
C THR A 55 -4.62 17.61 -9.48
N LEU A 56 -5.29 16.47 -9.26
CA LEU A 56 -6.73 16.44 -9.01
C LEU A 56 -7.14 17.21 -7.74
N GLY A 57 -6.38 17.06 -6.66
CA GLY A 57 -6.61 17.77 -5.40
C GLY A 57 -6.43 19.28 -5.55
N PHE A 58 -5.42 19.71 -6.32
CA PHE A 58 -5.18 21.11 -6.64
C PHE A 58 -6.38 21.75 -7.35
N PHE A 59 -6.91 21.10 -8.39
CA PHE A 59 -8.05 21.62 -9.15
C PHE A 59 -9.35 21.67 -8.34
N ARG A 60 -9.55 20.76 -7.38
CA ARG A 60 -10.79 20.67 -6.59
C ARG A 60 -10.78 21.48 -5.30
N GLY A 61 -9.61 21.66 -4.69
CA GLY A 61 -9.50 22.16 -3.32
C GLY A 61 -8.32 23.11 -3.07
N GLY A 62 -7.62 23.51 -4.12
CA GLY A 62 -6.46 24.40 -4.02
C GLY A 62 -5.19 23.69 -3.53
N TYR A 63 -4.15 24.48 -3.32
CA TYR A 63 -2.78 23.99 -3.09
C TYR A 63 -2.66 23.06 -1.87
N GLN A 64 -3.21 23.45 -0.72
CA GLN A 64 -3.13 22.64 0.51
C GLN A 64 -3.78 21.27 0.35
N ILE A 65 -4.98 21.21 -0.26
CA ILE A 65 -5.68 19.94 -0.52
C ILE A 65 -4.90 19.09 -1.52
N GLY A 66 -4.34 19.70 -2.58
CA GLY A 66 -3.46 19.01 -3.52
C GLY A 66 -2.28 18.33 -2.83
N VAL A 67 -1.58 19.04 -1.94
CA VAL A 67 -0.45 18.50 -1.16
C VAL A 67 -0.89 17.34 -0.27
N VAL A 68 -1.98 17.49 0.47
CA VAL A 68 -2.50 16.42 1.35
C VAL A 68 -2.84 15.17 0.55
N VAL A 69 -3.58 15.31 -0.57
CA VAL A 69 -3.99 14.18 -1.41
C VAL A 69 -2.78 13.49 -2.03
N GLY A 70 -1.83 14.26 -2.58
CA GLY A 70 -0.65 13.69 -3.23
C GLY A 70 0.25 12.91 -2.27
N LEU A 71 0.59 13.52 -1.14
CA LEU A 71 1.42 12.87 -0.11
C LEU A 71 0.72 11.64 0.49
N THR A 72 -0.58 11.76 0.77
CA THR A 72 -1.36 10.64 1.29
C THR A 72 -1.38 9.48 0.30
N MET A 73 -1.61 9.75 -0.99
CA MET A 73 -1.64 8.71 -2.01
C MET A 73 -0.30 7.96 -2.07
N GLY A 74 0.81 8.70 -2.13
CA GLY A 74 2.15 8.09 -2.16
C GLY A 74 2.41 7.22 -0.92
N ALA A 75 2.08 7.73 0.26
CA ALA A 75 2.27 7.01 1.52
C ALA A 75 1.40 5.75 1.62
N ILE A 76 0.11 5.84 1.28
CA ILE A 76 -0.82 4.70 1.30
C ILE A 76 -0.39 3.62 0.31
N VAL A 77 0.04 3.99 -0.90
CA VAL A 77 0.49 3.04 -1.91
C VAL A 77 1.69 2.24 -1.42
N ILE A 78 2.71 2.91 -0.88
CA ILE A 78 3.91 2.24 -0.34
C ILE A 78 3.52 1.33 0.84
N PHE A 79 2.75 1.85 1.79
CA PHE A 79 2.31 1.10 2.97
C PHE A 79 1.52 -0.15 2.57
N SER A 80 0.55 0.00 1.67
CA SER A 80 -0.29 -1.10 1.21
C SER A 80 0.51 -2.16 0.47
N ASN A 81 1.48 -1.76 -0.35
CA ASN A 81 2.35 -2.69 -1.06
C ASN A 81 3.16 -3.58 -0.10
N ILE A 82 3.66 -2.96 0.98
CA ILE A 82 4.38 -3.66 2.06
C ILE A 82 3.44 -4.60 2.81
N VAL A 83 2.25 -4.15 3.19
CA VAL A 83 1.24 -4.99 3.88
C VAL A 83 0.84 -6.18 3.03
N GLY A 84 0.56 -5.95 1.75
CA GLY A 84 0.21 -7.00 0.78
C GLY A 84 1.30 -8.06 0.67
N MET A 85 2.57 -7.67 0.72
CA MET A 85 3.69 -8.60 0.71
C MET A 85 3.85 -9.34 2.05
N ILE A 86 3.79 -8.63 3.18
CA ILE A 86 4.12 -9.20 4.49
C ILE A 86 3.07 -10.21 4.96
N LEU A 87 1.78 -9.96 4.70
CA LEU A 87 0.68 -10.81 5.16
C LEU A 87 0.84 -12.29 4.75
N PRO A 88 1.03 -12.62 3.45
CA PRO A 88 1.30 -13.99 3.00
C PRO A 88 2.52 -14.65 3.67
N PHE A 89 3.61 -13.89 3.86
CA PHE A 89 4.81 -14.38 4.54
C PHE A 89 4.54 -14.73 6.01
N ILE A 90 3.82 -13.87 6.72
CA ILE A 90 3.43 -14.12 8.12
C ILE A 90 2.57 -15.38 8.22
N LEU A 91 1.54 -15.49 7.39
CA LEU A 91 0.65 -16.66 7.37
C LEU A 91 1.44 -17.95 7.10
N THR A 92 2.30 -17.94 6.08
CA THR A 92 3.13 -19.09 5.73
C THR A 92 4.08 -19.46 6.88
N LYS A 93 4.68 -18.47 7.56
CA LYS A 93 5.54 -18.70 8.73
C LYS A 93 4.76 -19.30 9.91
N MET A 94 3.49 -18.93 10.06
CA MET A 94 2.57 -19.51 11.05
C MET A 94 2.01 -20.88 10.63
N LYS A 95 2.46 -21.43 9.49
CA LYS A 95 1.93 -22.68 8.89
C LYS A 95 0.45 -22.60 8.53
N LEU A 96 -0.05 -21.38 8.28
CA LEU A 96 -1.37 -21.12 7.72
C LEU A 96 -1.27 -21.00 6.20
N ASP A 97 -2.39 -21.23 5.51
CA ASP A 97 -2.45 -21.09 4.06
C ASP A 97 -2.29 -19.60 3.66
N PRO A 98 -1.24 -19.23 2.90
CA PRO A 98 -1.05 -17.86 2.43
C PRO A 98 -2.22 -17.35 1.56
N ALA A 99 -3.00 -18.21 0.92
CA ALA A 99 -4.18 -17.81 0.16
C ALA A 99 -5.28 -17.20 1.04
N VAL A 100 -5.20 -17.38 2.37
CA VAL A 100 -6.08 -16.73 3.35
C VAL A 100 -5.81 -15.21 3.42
N ALA A 101 -4.65 -14.72 2.96
CA ALA A 101 -4.41 -13.29 2.71
C ALA A 101 -5.26 -12.81 1.53
N SER A 102 -6.58 -12.77 1.75
CA SER A 102 -7.57 -12.37 0.78
C SER A 102 -7.62 -10.85 0.66
N SER A 103 -8.06 -10.38 -0.51
CA SER A 103 -8.28 -8.97 -0.81
C SER A 103 -9.10 -8.22 0.25
N PRO A 104 -10.20 -8.77 0.82
CA PRO A 104 -10.96 -8.08 1.87
C PRO A 104 -10.16 -7.78 3.15
N LEU A 105 -9.28 -8.70 3.58
CA LEU A 105 -8.45 -8.50 4.77
C LEU A 105 -7.47 -7.34 4.53
N ILE A 106 -6.82 -7.34 3.37
CA ILE A 106 -5.83 -6.31 3.00
C ILE A 106 -6.50 -4.96 2.88
N THR A 107 -7.65 -4.87 2.21
CA THR A 107 -8.39 -3.62 2.08
C THR A 107 -8.79 -3.09 3.46
N SER A 108 -9.27 -3.94 4.37
CA SER A 108 -9.65 -3.51 5.73
C SER A 108 -8.47 -2.91 6.51
N VAL A 109 -7.28 -3.52 6.40
CA VAL A 109 -6.06 -2.97 7.01
C VAL A 109 -5.66 -1.65 6.35
N CYS A 110 -5.77 -1.56 5.02
CA CYS A 110 -5.48 -0.34 4.26
C CYS A 110 -6.48 0.78 4.56
N ASP A 111 -7.73 0.48 4.87
CA ASP A 111 -8.75 1.47 5.24
C ASP A 111 -8.38 2.15 6.56
N ILE A 112 -8.05 1.36 7.58
CA ILE A 112 -7.67 1.87 8.90
C ILE A 112 -6.36 2.67 8.81
N ALA A 113 -5.34 2.09 8.18
CA ALA A 113 -4.05 2.75 8.03
C ALA A 113 -4.15 3.99 7.12
N GLY A 114 -4.96 3.92 6.06
CA GLY A 114 -5.17 5.00 5.11
C GLY A 114 -5.82 6.22 5.76
N LEU A 115 -6.82 6.01 6.61
CA LEU A 115 -7.40 7.08 7.42
C LEU A 115 -6.37 7.69 8.38
N ALA A 116 -5.59 6.85 9.08
CA ALA A 116 -4.56 7.34 10.00
C ALA A 116 -3.49 8.17 9.27
N ILE A 117 -3.01 7.71 8.11
CA ILE A 117 -2.03 8.41 7.26
C ILE A 117 -2.62 9.73 6.77
N TYR A 118 -3.85 9.70 6.23
CA TYR A 118 -4.51 10.89 5.71
C TYR A 118 -4.68 11.96 6.78
N PHE A 119 -5.22 11.61 7.95
CA PHE A 119 -5.41 12.58 9.03
C PHE A 119 -4.10 13.11 9.58
N SER A 120 -3.06 12.26 9.69
CA SER A 120 -1.73 12.70 10.13
C SER A 120 -1.12 13.72 9.17
N ILE A 121 -1.20 13.47 7.87
CA ILE A 121 -0.70 14.40 6.84
C ILE A 121 -1.54 15.67 6.80
N ALA A 122 -2.87 15.55 6.90
CA ALA A 122 -3.77 16.71 6.92
C ALA A 122 -3.46 17.62 8.13
N SER A 123 -3.39 17.06 9.34
CA SER A 123 -3.00 17.79 10.55
C SER A 123 -1.66 18.50 10.40
N TRP A 124 -0.66 17.81 9.84
CA TRP A 124 0.65 18.41 9.60
C TRP A 124 0.61 19.56 8.59
N VAL A 125 -0.15 19.43 7.49
CA VAL A 125 -0.26 20.46 6.45
C VAL A 125 -1.09 21.67 6.89
N PHE A 126 -2.18 21.43 7.64
CA PHE A 126 -3.07 22.50 8.10
C PHE A 126 -2.67 23.08 9.46
N GLY A 127 -1.73 22.46 10.17
CA GLY A 127 -1.11 23.00 11.38
C GLY A 127 -1.98 22.90 12.63
N PHE A 128 -2.77 21.83 12.77
CA PHE A 128 -3.60 21.56 13.95
C PHE A 128 -3.46 20.13 14.47
#